data_AF-A0A933LGK8-F1
#
_entry.id   AF-A0A933LGK8-F1
#
_cell.length_a   1.000
_cell.length_b   1.000
_cell.length_c   1.000
_cell.angle_alpha   90.00
_cell.angle_beta   90.00
_cell.angle_gamma   90.00
#
_symmetry.space_group_name_H-M   'P 1'
#
loop_
_entity.id
_entity.type
_entity.pdbx_description
1 polymer ?
#
loop_
_entity_poly.entity_id
_entity_poly.type
_entity_poly.pdbx_seq_one_letter_code
_entity_poly.pdbx_strand_id
1 'polypeptide(L)' 'MSKRETIDRIRQFNPTARPEFLAAFEEAELLAYLHQLQEVDREQQERPTRSPREAMALVSA' A
#
# COMPACT_ATOMS: atom_id res chain seq x y z
N MET A 1 -16.69 -4.90 6.68
CA MET A 1 -16.05 -6.04 5.98
C MET A 1 -15.81 -7.10 7.01
N SER A 2 -15.98 -8.38 6.67
CA SER A 2 -15.62 -9.47 7.57
C SER A 2 -14.10 -9.57 7.69
N LYS A 3 -13.57 -9.97 8.85
CA LYS A 3 -12.13 -10.25 9.07
C LYS A 3 -11.46 -11.04 7.94
N ARG A 4 -12.10 -12.08 7.40
CA ARG A 4 -11.61 -12.85 6.24
C ARG A 4 -11.45 -11.98 4.98
N GLU A 5 -12.47 -11.20 4.65
CA GLU A 5 -12.42 -10.30 3.48
C GLU A 5 -11.33 -9.23 3.61
N THR A 6 -11.09 -8.75 4.83
CA THR A 6 -9.99 -7.81 5.12
C THR A 6 -8.63 -8.48 4.88
N ILE A 7 -8.44 -9.71 5.34
CA ILE A 7 -7.21 -10.50 5.09
C ILE A 7 -6.98 -10.71 3.60
N ASP A 8 -8.02 -11.10 2.85
CA ASP A 8 -7.91 -11.29 1.41
C ASP A 8 -7.55 -9.99 0.67
N ARG A 9 -8.12 -8.84 1.08
CA ARG A 9 -7.73 -7.53 0.53
C ARG A 9 -6.28 -7.17 0.86
N ILE A 10 -5.85 -7.34 2.11
CA ILE A 10 -4.46 -7.07 2.52
C ILE A 10 -3.49 -7.86 1.64
N ARG A 11 -3.82 -9.12 1.33
CA ARG A 11 -2.98 -9.98 0.47
C ARG A 11 -2.94 -9.56 -1.00
N GLN A 12 -3.90 -8.77 -1.48
CA GLN A 12 -3.85 -8.17 -2.82
C GLN A 12 -2.78 -7.08 -2.90
N PHE A 13 -2.61 -6.29 -1.82
CA PHE A 13 -1.57 -5.26 -1.72
C PHE A 13 -0.21 -5.83 -1.31
N ASN A 14 -0.19 -6.82 -0.40
CA ASN A 14 1.01 -7.50 0.06
C ASN A 14 0.88 -9.03 -0.07
N PRO A 15 1.18 -9.60 -1.25
CA PRO A 15 1.03 -11.04 -1.50
C PRO A 15 1.96 -11.92 -0.65
N THR A 16 3.02 -11.33 -0.09
CA THR A 16 3.95 -12.04 0.81
C THR A 16 3.41 -12.18 2.23
N ALA A 17 2.36 -11.44 2.59
CA ALA A 17 1.73 -11.53 3.89
C ALA A 17 1.02 -12.88 4.06
N ARG A 18 1.40 -13.61 5.10
CA ARG A 18 0.84 -14.92 5.43
C ARG A 18 -0.55 -14.77 6.07
N PRO A 19 -1.59 -15.45 5.58
CA PRO A 19 -2.93 -15.35 6.15
C PRO A 19 -2.99 -15.84 7.60
N GLU A 20 -2.17 -16.83 7.98
CA GLU A 20 -2.08 -17.29 9.39
C GLU A 20 -1.57 -16.19 10.33
N PHE A 21 -0.64 -15.35 9.87
CA PHE A 21 -0.13 -14.21 10.64
C PHE A 21 -1.20 -13.13 10.77
N LEU A 22 -1.90 -12.80 9.68
CA LEU A 22 -2.96 -11.80 9.69
C LEU A 22 -4.16 -12.24 10.55
N ALA A 23 -4.45 -13.54 10.61
CA ALA A 23 -5.54 -14.06 11.43
C ALA A 23 -5.34 -13.83 12.94
N ALA A 24 -4.10 -13.64 13.39
CA ALA A 24 -3.77 -13.38 14.80
C ALA A 24 -4.16 -11.98 15.29
N PHE A 25 -4.43 -11.03 14.38
CA PHE A 25 -4.80 -9.66 14.71
C PHE A 25 -6.30 -9.49 14.78
N GLU A 26 -6.76 -8.49 15.53
CA GLU A 26 -8.18 -8.13 15.57
C GLU A 26 -8.63 -7.48 14.25
N GLU A 27 -9.93 -7.54 13.97
CA GLU A 27 -10.49 -6.97 12.74
C GLU A 27 -10.17 -5.47 12.59
N ALA A 28 -10.21 -4.71 13.70
CA ALA A 28 -9.89 -3.29 13.72
C ALA A 28 -8.42 -3.01 13.34
N GLU A 29 -7.48 -3.84 13.79
CA GLU A 29 -6.05 -3.71 13.47
C GLU A 29 -5.80 -4.03 11.99
N LEU A 30 -6.47 -5.06 11.46
CA LEU A 30 -6.40 -5.42 10.05
C LEU A 30 -6.97 -4.32 9.16
N LEU A 31 -8.06 -3.68 9.57
CA LEU A 31 -8.63 -2.54 8.85
C LEU A 31 -7.71 -1.33 8.84
N ALA A 32 -7.07 -1.02 9.98
CA ALA A 32 -6.09 0.05 10.07
C ALA A 32 -4.88 -0.21 9.16
N TYR A 33 -4.38 -1.45 9.15
CA TYR A 33 -3.29 -1.84 8.27
C TYR A 33 -3.68 -1.77 6.79
N LEU A 34 -4.88 -2.24 6.42
CA LEU A 34 -5.40 -2.12 5.06
C LEU A 34 -5.48 -0.66 4.59
N HIS A 35 -5.97 0.24 5.45
CA HIS A 35 -6.02 1.67 5.14
C HIS A 35 -4.63 2.23 4.85
N GLN A 36 -3.63 1.87 5.66
CA GLN A 36 -2.26 2.31 5.43
C GLN A 36 -1.69 1.80 4.09
N LEU A 37 -1.99 0.55 3.72
CA LEU A 37 -1.58 0.01 2.41
C LEU A 37 -2.20 0.78 1.25
N GLN A 38 -3.47 1.17 1.37
CA GLN A 38 -4.17 1.96 0.35
C GLN A 38 -3.60 3.37 0.20
N GLU A 39 -3.25 4.03 1.31
CA GLU A 39 -2.62 5.35 1.27
C GLU A 39 -1.26 5.28 0.56
N VAL A 40 -0.43 4.27 0.88
CA VAL A 40 0.87 4.08 0.23
C VAL A 40 0.72 3.80 -1.27
N ASP A 41 -0.27 2.99 -1.67
CA ASP A 41 -0.57 2.74 -3.08
C ASP A 41 -0.99 4.04 -3.80
N ARG A 42 -1.86 4.83 -3.17
CA ARG A 42 -2.28 6.13 -3.70
C ARG A 42 -1.10 7.08 -3.85
N GLU A 43 -0.25 7.22 -2.83
CA GLU A 43 0.95 8.05 -2.88
C GLU A 43 1.91 7.63 -4.01
N GLN A 44 2.03 6.33 -4.29
CA GLN A 44 2.84 5.84 -5.41
C GLN A 44 2.25 6.16 -6.78
N GLN A 45 0.92 6.14 -6.92
CA GLN A 45 0.24 6.56 -8.14
C GLN A 45 0.29 8.07 -8.34
N GLU A 46 0.22 8.84 -7.25
CA GLU A 46 0.24 10.30 -7.25
C GLU A 46 1.65 10.89 -7.38
N ARG A 47 2.70 10.10 -7.15
CA ARG A 47 4.06 10.49 -7.54
C ARG A 47 4.11 10.46 -9.07
N PRO A 48 4.08 11.62 -9.77
CA PRO A 48 4.49 11.61 -11.16
C PRO A 48 5.89 11.02 -11.14
N THR A 49 6.11 9.96 -11.91
CA THR A 49 7.45 9.57 -12.32
C THR A 49 8.04 10.78 -13.00
N ARG A 50 8.70 11.64 -12.22
CA ARG A 50 9.39 12.82 -12.73
C ARG A 50 10.36 12.22 -13.72
N SER A 51 10.10 12.45 -15.00
CA SER A 51 10.90 11.82 -16.03
C SER A 51 12.34 12.22 -15.77
N PRO A 52 13.35 11.34 -15.93
CA PRO A 52 14.75 11.71 -15.73
C PRO A 52 15.14 12.99 -16.49
N ARG A 53 14.42 13.26 -17.58
CA ARG A 53 14.52 14.44 -18.44
C ARG A 53 14.11 15.76 -17.74
N GLU A 54 13.16 15.74 -16.82
CA GLU A 54 12.75 16.94 -16.04
C GLU A 54 13.66 17.20 -14.84
N ALA A 55 14.22 16.14 -14.24
CA ALA A 55 15.19 16.30 -13.16
C ALA A 55 16.50 16.95 -13.62
N MET A 56 16.95 16.69 -14.86
CA MET A 56 18.14 17.33 -15.44
C MET A 56 17.95 18.80 -15.82
N ALA A 57 16.72 19.26 -16.09
CA ALA A 57 16.46 20.64 -16.50
C ALA A 57 16.65 21.67 -15.37
N LEU A 58 16.54 21.25 -14.10
CA LEU A 58 16.69 22.11 -12.93
C LEU A 58 18.15 22.25 -12.44
N VAL A 59 19.08 21.42 -12.94
CA VAL A 59 20.51 21.51 -12.59
C VAL A 59 21.27 22.50 -13.48
N SER A 60 20.63 23.03 -14.53
CA SER A 60 21.29 23.91 -15.51
C SER A 60 20.73 25.35 -15.54
N ALA A 61 19.97 25.77 -14.53
CA ALA A 61 19.37 27.10 -14.46
C ALA A 61 19.93 27.92 -13.29
#